data_AF-A0A2D4K8A7-F1
#
_entry.id   AF-A0A2D4K8A7-F1
#
_cell.length_a   1.000
_cell.length_b   1.000
_cell.length_c   1.000
_cell.angle_alpha   90.00
_cell.angle_beta   90.00
_cell.angle_gamma   90.00
#
_symmetry.space_group_name_H-M   'P 1'
#
loop_
_entity.id
_entity.type
_entity.pdbx_description
1 polymer ?
#
loop_
_entity_poly.entity_id
_entity_poly.type
_entity_poly.pdbx_seq_one_letter_code
_entity_poly.pdbx_strand_id
1 'polypeptide(L)'
;KSIDRAVPNPSWSQEMMLQFNRYMEMTKDGSWQKLPSYQSFSDHLPEGPAKEEFQKQKHRLFLRSIEEEGKGFEYAMFVRPLEKRVVGIFQLGPYLEGPSGFAHGGAIATILDSTVGASVILISRRIMTANLNINYKSPVE
;
A
#
# COMPACT_ATOMS: atom_id res chain seq x y z
N LYS A 1 2.21 10.45 -17.35
CA LYS A 1 1.48 9.17 -17.15
C LYS A 1 1.85 8.66 -15.76
N SER A 2 0.88 8.37 -14.90
CA SER A 2 1.15 7.94 -13.53
C SER A 2 1.83 6.57 -13.54
N ILE A 3 2.91 6.42 -12.76
CA ILE A 3 3.74 5.21 -12.71
C ILE A 3 3.30 4.38 -11.51
N ASP A 4 2.88 3.14 -11.75
CA ASP A 4 2.57 2.19 -10.67
C ASP A 4 3.86 1.79 -9.95
N ARG A 5 3.91 2.07 -8.65
CA ARG A 5 5.02 1.75 -7.75
C ARG A 5 4.77 0.45 -6.95
N ALA A 6 3.60 -0.17 -7.07
CA ALA A 6 3.29 -1.47 -6.47
C ALA A 6 3.70 -2.63 -7.39
N VAL A 7 4.97 -2.60 -7.83
CA VAL A 7 5.61 -3.61 -8.68
C VAL A 7 7.01 -3.90 -8.15
N PRO A 8 7.56 -5.10 -8.43
CA PRO A 8 8.91 -5.47 -8.03
C PRO A 8 9.98 -4.43 -8.42
N ASN A 9 10.89 -4.18 -7.49
CA ASN A 9 12.12 -3.42 -7.73
C ASN A 9 13.31 -4.15 -7.06
N PRO A 10 14.57 -3.77 -7.35
CA PRO A 10 15.75 -4.47 -6.82
C PRO A 10 15.85 -4.57 -5.30
N SER A 11 15.10 -3.75 -4.55
CA SER A 11 15.11 -3.78 -3.08
C SER A 11 14.19 -4.84 -2.46
N TRP A 12 13.25 -5.40 -3.22
CA TRP A 12 12.31 -6.39 -2.70
C TRP A 12 13.04 -7.68 -2.32
N SER A 13 12.82 -8.13 -1.09
CA SER A 13 13.35 -9.38 -0.59
C SER A 13 12.78 -10.58 -1.36
N GLN A 14 13.48 -11.71 -1.29
CA GLN A 14 13.01 -12.96 -1.88
C GLN A 14 11.64 -13.37 -1.33
N GLU A 15 11.39 -13.16 -0.03
CA GLU A 15 10.10 -13.48 0.60
C GLU A 15 8.98 -12.57 0.06
N MET A 16 9.24 -11.26 -0.05
CA MET A 16 8.27 -10.33 -0.64
C MET A 16 7.95 -10.71 -2.10
N MET A 17 8.98 -11.05 -2.87
CA MET A 17 8.84 -11.51 -4.25
C MET A 17 8.05 -12.82 -4.35
N LEU A 18 8.28 -13.78 -3.45
CA LEU A 18 7.58 -15.05 -3.39
C LEU A 18 6.08 -14.83 -3.14
N GLN A 19 5.73 -14.03 -2.12
CA GLN A 19 4.34 -13.71 -1.83
C GLN A 19 3.69 -12.93 -2.98
N PHE A 20 4.39 -11.96 -3.56
CA PHE A 20 3.87 -11.18 -4.69
C PHE A 20 3.53 -12.08 -5.88
N ASN A 21 4.45 -12.97 -6.27
CA ASN A 21 4.24 -13.90 -7.38
C ASN A 21 3.09 -14.87 -7.11
N ARG A 22 2.96 -15.34 -5.87
CA ARG A 22 1.82 -16.17 -5.45
C ARG A 22 0.49 -15.46 -5.67
N TYR A 23 0.35 -14.21 -5.23
CA TYR A 23 -0.90 -13.46 -5.43
C TYR A 23 -1.11 -13.06 -6.89
N MET A 24 -0.04 -12.77 -7.65
CA MET A 24 -0.15 -12.56 -9.10
C MET A 24 -0.71 -13.79 -9.81
N GLU A 25 -0.30 -15.01 -9.43
CA GLU A 25 -0.88 -16.24 -9.99
C GLU A 25 -2.39 -16.30 -9.74
N MET A 26 -2.82 -15.95 -8.53
CA MET A 26 -4.23 -15.92 -8.15
C MET A 26 -5.05 -14.85 -8.88
N THR A 27 -4.41 -13.89 -9.59
CA THR A 27 -5.13 -12.91 -10.42
C THR A 27 -5.51 -13.46 -11.80
N LYS A 28 -4.91 -14.58 -12.25
CA LYS A 28 -5.11 -15.10 -13.62
C LYS A 28 -6.54 -15.58 -13.88
N ASP A 29 -7.22 -16.08 -12.86
CA ASP A 29 -8.62 -16.51 -12.95
C ASP A 29 -9.62 -15.34 -12.75
N GLY A 30 -9.12 -14.13 -12.53
CA GLY A 30 -9.91 -12.92 -12.30
C GLY A 30 -10.56 -12.81 -10.91
N SER A 31 -10.36 -13.80 -10.03
CA SER A 31 -10.92 -13.79 -8.68
C SER A 31 -10.19 -12.79 -7.77
N TRP A 32 -8.89 -12.57 -8.02
CA TRP A 32 -8.09 -11.53 -7.40
C TRP A 32 -7.72 -10.43 -8.39
N GLN A 33 -7.53 -9.22 -7.88
CA GLN A 33 -7.07 -8.07 -8.65
C GLN A 33 -5.93 -7.38 -7.91
N LYS A 34 -4.84 -7.06 -8.61
CA LYS A 34 -3.76 -6.24 -8.06
C LYS A 34 -4.20 -4.77 -8.06
N LEU A 35 -4.01 -4.07 -6.95
CA LEU A 35 -4.19 -2.62 -6.91
C LEU A 35 -2.93 -1.92 -7.41
N PRO A 36 -3.05 -0.92 -8.30
CA PRO A 36 -1.94 -0.02 -8.55
C PRO A 36 -1.73 0.92 -7.35
N SER A 37 -0.51 1.43 -7.19
CA SER A 37 -0.17 2.42 -6.18
C SER A 37 0.70 3.50 -6.80
N TYR A 38 0.19 4.72 -6.87
CA TYR A 38 0.89 5.84 -7.48
C TYR A 38 1.55 6.74 -6.43
N GLN A 39 2.33 7.72 -6.87
CA GLN A 39 2.99 8.64 -5.95
C GLN A 39 2.00 9.57 -5.25
N SER A 40 0.95 10.01 -5.95
CA SER A 40 -0.06 10.92 -5.42
C SER A 40 -1.46 10.29 -5.45
N PHE A 41 -2.32 10.70 -4.53
CA PHE A 41 -3.73 10.32 -4.55
C PHE A 41 -4.43 10.77 -5.84
N SER A 42 -4.06 11.93 -6.38
CA SER A 42 -4.68 12.48 -7.59
C SER A 42 -4.50 11.60 -8.82
N ASP A 43 -3.47 10.77 -8.84
CA ASP A 43 -3.22 9.80 -9.90
C ASP A 43 -4.24 8.66 -9.92
N HIS A 44 -4.95 8.44 -8.82
CA HIS A 44 -6.05 7.46 -8.72
C HIS A 44 -7.41 8.05 -9.12
N LEU A 45 -7.50 9.35 -9.35
CA LEU A 45 -8.73 10.01 -9.76
C LEU A 45 -8.96 9.86 -11.27
N PRO A 46 -10.24 9.75 -11.71
CA PRO A 46 -10.57 9.86 -13.13
C PRO A 46 -10.15 11.24 -13.66
N GLU A 47 -9.90 11.33 -14.97
CA GLU A 47 -9.60 12.61 -15.63
C GLU A 47 -10.72 13.63 -15.38
N GLY A 48 -10.34 14.88 -15.11
CA GLY A 48 -11.28 15.98 -14.86
C GLY A 48 -10.74 17.08 -13.94
N PRO A 49 -11.54 18.12 -13.67
CA PRO A 49 -11.10 19.33 -12.98
C PRO A 49 -10.51 19.06 -11.58
N ALA A 50 -11.11 18.11 -10.85
CA ALA A 50 -10.60 17.71 -9.54
C ALA A 50 -9.18 17.16 -9.61
N LYS A 51 -8.87 16.32 -10.62
CA LYS A 51 -7.53 15.77 -10.81
C LYS A 51 -6.53 16.89 -11.12
N GLU A 52 -6.88 17.81 -12.01
CA GLU A 52 -6.02 18.95 -12.38
C GLU A 52 -5.72 19.86 -11.18
N GLU A 53 -6.71 20.11 -10.32
CA GLU A 53 -6.54 20.90 -9.10
C GLU A 53 -5.59 20.23 -8.12
N PHE A 54 -5.78 18.94 -7.83
CA PHE A 54 -4.90 18.20 -6.93
C PHE A 54 -3.51 17.97 -7.52
N GLN A 55 -3.34 17.90 -8.84
CA GLN A 55 -2.03 17.79 -9.49
C GLN A 55 -1.19 19.07 -9.38
N LYS A 56 -1.82 20.24 -9.25
CA LYS A 56 -1.10 21.49 -8.96
C LYS A 56 -0.46 21.46 -7.57
N GLN A 57 -1.03 20.68 -6.66
CA GLN A 57 -0.50 20.48 -5.31
C GLN A 57 0.57 19.38 -5.32
N LYS A 58 1.78 19.69 -4.86
CA LYS A 58 2.90 18.72 -4.79
C LYS A 58 2.76 17.78 -3.59
N HIS A 59 1.66 17.04 -3.52
CA HIS A 59 1.38 16.07 -2.46
C HIS A 59 1.86 14.66 -2.84
N ARG A 60 2.15 13.86 -1.81
CA ARG A 60 2.49 12.44 -1.95
C ARG A 60 1.61 11.63 -1.02
N LEU A 61 1.24 10.42 -1.44
CA LEU A 61 0.69 9.43 -0.52
C LEU A 61 1.75 9.12 0.55
N PHE A 62 1.32 9.00 1.81
CA PHE A 62 2.26 8.80 2.91
C PHE A 62 3.12 7.54 2.74
N LEU A 63 2.53 6.43 2.27
CA LEU A 63 3.25 5.19 1.97
C LEU A 63 4.19 5.30 0.74
N ARG A 64 4.14 6.42 0.00
CA ARG A 64 5.04 6.71 -1.15
C ARG A 64 5.81 8.02 -0.95
N SER A 65 5.95 8.46 0.31
CA SER A 65 6.65 9.70 0.66
C SER A 65 8.17 9.57 0.52
N ILE A 66 8.71 8.41 0.89
CA ILE A 66 10.12 8.02 0.72
C ILE A 66 10.29 7.44 -0.68
N GLU A 67 11.16 8.05 -1.49
CA GLU A 67 11.39 7.67 -2.89
C GLU A 67 12.51 6.67 -3.09
N GLU A 68 13.46 6.62 -2.16
CA GLU A 68 14.58 5.70 -2.23
C GLU A 68 14.09 4.26 -2.02
N GLU A 69 14.30 3.41 -3.03
CA GLU A 69 13.86 2.01 -3.04
C GLU A 69 14.37 1.27 -1.81
N GLY A 70 13.48 0.54 -1.15
CA GLY A 70 13.80 -0.28 0.01
C GLY A 70 14.04 0.48 1.30
N LYS A 71 14.04 1.83 1.29
CA LYS A 71 14.25 2.62 2.51
C LYS A 71 12.98 2.89 3.30
N GLY A 72 11.85 3.00 2.60
CA GLY A 72 10.54 3.29 3.19
C GLY A 72 9.59 2.10 3.15
N PHE A 73 8.36 2.34 2.71
CA PHE A 73 7.35 1.31 2.57
C PHE A 73 7.43 0.67 1.18
N GLU A 74 7.87 -0.59 1.11
CA GLU A 74 7.73 -1.42 -0.08
C GLU A 74 6.47 -2.26 0.06
N TYR A 75 5.55 -2.15 -0.91
CA TYR A 75 4.28 -2.87 -0.81
C TYR A 75 3.56 -3.09 -2.13
N ALA A 76 2.71 -4.11 -2.12
CA ALA A 76 1.65 -4.34 -3.09
C ALA A 76 0.36 -4.80 -2.37
N MET A 77 -0.79 -4.47 -2.94
CA MET A 77 -2.08 -4.91 -2.41
C MET A 77 -2.87 -5.67 -3.46
N PHE A 78 -3.58 -6.69 -3.02
CA PHE A 78 -4.44 -7.54 -3.82
C PHE A 78 -5.82 -7.58 -3.19
N VAL A 79 -6.84 -7.53 -4.02
CA VAL A 79 -8.23 -7.53 -3.59
C VAL A 79 -8.96 -8.71 -4.17
N ARG A 80 -9.87 -9.27 -3.37
CA ARG A 80 -10.85 -10.27 -3.81
C ARG A 80 -12.24 -9.72 -3.54
N PRO A 81 -12.87 -9.06 -4.53
CA PRO A 81 -14.12 -8.33 -4.32
C PRO A 81 -15.26 -9.20 -3.77
N LEU A 82 -15.41 -10.43 -4.29
CA LEU A 82 -16.48 -11.34 -3.88
C LEU A 82 -16.40 -11.73 -2.40
N GLU A 83 -15.19 -11.79 -1.83
CA GLU A 83 -14.98 -12.11 -0.41
C GLU A 83 -14.81 -10.87 0.46
N LYS A 84 -14.88 -9.66 -0.12
CA LYS A 84 -14.58 -8.39 0.57
C LYS A 84 -13.24 -8.46 1.30
N ARG A 85 -12.25 -9.11 0.67
CA ARG A 85 -10.94 -9.38 1.25
C ARG A 85 -9.87 -8.56 0.54
N VAL A 86 -8.95 -8.04 1.34
CA VAL A 86 -7.71 -7.42 0.84
C VAL A 86 -6.53 -8.07 1.53
N VAL A 87 -5.47 -8.28 0.76
CA VAL A 87 -4.17 -8.69 1.27
C VAL A 87 -3.15 -7.65 0.85
N GLY A 88 -2.45 -7.10 1.83
CA GLY A 88 -1.26 -6.30 1.59
C GLY A 88 0.00 -7.14 1.86
N ILE A 89 0.95 -7.04 0.95
CA ILE A 89 2.30 -7.59 1.10
C ILE A 89 3.21 -6.41 1.36
N PHE A 90 3.94 -6.45 2.46
CA PHE A 90 4.74 -5.31 2.93
C PHE A 90 6.16 -5.77 3.25
N GLN A 91 7.11 -4.89 2.94
CA GLN A 91 8.46 -4.91 3.45
C GLN A 91 8.79 -3.51 3.96
N LEU A 92 9.22 -3.42 5.22
CA LEU A 92 9.48 -2.16 5.89
C LEU A 92 10.98 -1.87 5.84
N GLY A 93 11.34 -0.74 5.26
CA GLY A 93 12.73 -0.32 5.12
C GLY A 93 13.30 0.33 6.39
N PRO A 94 14.63 0.54 6.44
CA PRO A 94 15.34 1.05 7.61
C PRO A 94 14.91 2.45 8.06
N TYR A 95 14.32 3.29 7.20
CA TYR A 95 13.85 4.61 7.64
C TYR A 95 12.52 4.55 8.41
N LEU A 96 11.94 3.35 8.55
CA LEU A 96 10.73 3.11 9.32
C LEU A 96 11.03 2.53 10.71
N GLU A 97 12.30 2.53 11.13
CA GLU A 97 12.76 2.00 12.41
C GLU A 97 12.15 2.78 13.60
N GLY A 98 11.80 2.04 14.65
CA GLY A 98 11.46 2.59 15.96
C GLY A 98 12.57 2.26 16.95
N PRO A 99 12.45 1.19 17.77
CA PRO A 99 13.59 0.60 18.45
C PRO A 99 14.60 0.02 17.45
N SER A 100 15.88 -0.03 17.81
CA SER A 100 16.92 -0.53 16.92
C SER A 100 16.63 -1.96 16.45
N GLY A 101 16.62 -2.16 15.13
CA GLY A 101 16.33 -3.42 14.47
C GLY A 101 14.84 -3.74 14.31
N PHE A 102 13.92 -2.84 14.65
CA PHE A 102 12.48 -3.09 14.59
C PHE A 102 11.70 -1.94 13.97
N ALA A 103 10.69 -2.26 13.18
CA ALA A 103 9.78 -1.28 12.61
C ALA A 103 9.01 -0.51 13.70
N HIS A 104 8.90 0.80 13.53
CA HIS A 104 8.16 1.68 14.40
C HIS A 104 6.68 1.29 14.42
N GLY A 105 6.06 1.25 15.61
CA GLY A 105 4.63 0.91 15.74
C GLY A 105 3.72 1.78 14.88
N GLY A 106 4.04 3.07 14.71
CA GLY A 106 3.32 3.96 13.79
C GLY A 106 3.47 3.58 12.31
N ALA A 107 4.59 3.02 11.88
CA ALA A 107 4.75 2.51 10.51
C ALA A 107 3.90 1.27 10.28
N ILE A 108 3.84 0.38 11.27
CA ILE A 108 2.94 -0.79 11.28
C ILE A 108 1.47 -0.33 11.26
N ALA A 109 1.10 0.64 12.10
CA ALA A 109 -0.24 1.21 12.08
C ALA A 109 -0.61 1.81 10.72
N THR A 110 0.35 2.47 10.08
CA THR A 110 0.17 3.10 8.75
C THR A 110 -0.15 2.07 7.67
N ILE A 111 0.56 0.94 7.63
CA ILE A 111 0.27 -0.11 6.65
C ILE A 111 -1.09 -0.77 6.94
N LEU A 112 -1.43 -0.98 8.22
CA LEU A 112 -2.72 -1.55 8.62
C LEU A 112 -3.89 -0.63 8.25
N ASP A 113 -3.79 0.67 8.56
CA ASP A 113 -4.77 1.68 8.18
C ASP A 113 -4.99 1.68 6.66
N SER A 114 -3.89 1.67 5.89
CA SER A 114 -3.96 1.68 4.42
C SER A 114 -4.56 0.41 3.84
N THR A 115 -4.24 -0.77 4.39
CA THR A 115 -4.84 -2.04 3.93
C THR A 115 -6.33 -2.11 4.25
N VAL A 116 -6.72 -1.74 5.46
CA VAL A 116 -8.14 -1.73 5.87
C VAL A 116 -8.90 -0.67 5.06
N GLY A 117 -8.33 0.52 4.87
CA GLY A 117 -8.89 1.57 4.00
C GLY A 117 -9.09 1.08 2.56
N ALA A 118 -8.09 0.39 1.99
CA ALA A 118 -8.18 -0.18 0.64
C ALA A 118 -9.30 -1.22 0.50
N SER A 119 -9.63 -1.96 1.57
CA SER A 119 -10.76 -2.91 1.56
C SER A 119 -12.12 -2.24 1.40
N VAL A 120 -12.27 -1.05 1.96
CA VAL A 120 -13.52 -0.31 1.93
C VAL A 120 -13.64 0.54 0.66
N ILE A 121 -12.52 0.92 0.02
CA ILE A 121 -12.52 1.58 -1.30
C ILE A 121 -13.26 0.75 -2.37
N LEU A 122 -13.25 -0.58 -2.26
CA LEU A 122 -14.00 -1.47 -3.17
C LEU A 122 -15.52 -1.34 -3.03
N ILE A 123 -15.99 -0.82 -1.90
CA ILE A 123 -17.41 -0.75 -1.52
C ILE A 123 -17.91 0.71 -1.56
N SER A 124 -17.06 1.70 -1.27
CA SER A 124 -17.41 3.12 -1.23
C SER A 124 -16.29 4.02 -1.76
N ARG A 125 -16.66 5.09 -2.48
CA ARG A 125 -15.71 5.98 -3.17
C ARG A 125 -15.04 7.03 -2.26
N ARG A 126 -15.57 7.29 -1.07
CA ARG A 126 -15.02 8.27 -0.11
C ARG A 126 -15.28 7.82 1.32
N ILE A 127 -14.20 7.65 2.08
CA ILE A 127 -14.23 7.20 3.47
C ILE A 127 -13.09 7.88 4.24
N MET A 128 -13.22 7.93 5.57
CA MET A 128 -12.16 8.30 6.48
C MET A 128 -12.16 7.34 7.66
N THR A 129 -10.98 7.02 8.19
CA THR A 129 -10.84 6.17 9.36
C THR A 129 -11.40 6.90 10.59
N ALA A 130 -12.47 6.35 11.19
CA ALA A 130 -13.03 6.89 12.44
C ALA A 130 -12.41 6.25 13.68
N ASN A 131 -12.07 4.96 13.60
CA ASN A 131 -11.42 4.21 14.66
C ASN A 131 -10.41 3.24 14.07
N LEU A 132 -9.22 3.19 14.67
CA LEU A 132 -8.20 2.19 14.41
C LEU A 132 -7.69 1.68 15.75
N ASN A 133 -7.96 0.42 16.07
CA ASN A 133 -7.55 -0.21 17.31
C ASN A 133 -6.61 -1.38 17.00
N ILE A 134 -5.37 -1.30 17.51
CA ILE A 134 -4.29 -2.22 17.17
C ILE A 134 -3.73 -2.82 18.45
N ASN A 135 -3.67 -4.16 18.49
CA ASN A 135 -2.99 -4.91 19.53
C ASN A 135 -1.68 -5.47 18.96
N TYR A 136 -0.54 -4.85 19.27
CA TYR A 136 0.79 -5.34 18.88
C TYR A 136 1.14 -6.60 19.68
N LYS A 137 1.39 -7.71 19.00
CA LYS A 137 1.62 -9.03 19.62
C LYS A 137 3.09 -9.43 19.66
N SER A 138 3.85 -9.04 18.64
CA SER A 138 5.28 -9.26 18.52
C SER A 138 5.90 -8.07 17.78
N PRO A 139 7.18 -7.77 18.02
CA PRO A 139 7.90 -6.83 17.19
C PRO A 139 8.03 -7.35 15.74
N VAL A 140 8.25 -6.44 14.81
CA VAL A 140 8.50 -6.74 13.38
C VAL A 140 9.89 -6.22 13.06
N GLU A 141 10.75 -7.11 12.57
CA GLU A 141 12.12 -6.83 12.12
C GLU A 141 12.12 -6.21 10.72
#